data_AF-A0A336L396-F1
#
_entry.id   AF-A0A336L396-F1
#
_cell.length_a   1.000
_cell.length_b   1.000
_cell.length_c   1.000
_cell.angle_alpha   90.00
_cell.angle_beta   90.00
_cell.angle_gamma   90.00
#
_symmetry.space_group_name_H-M   'P 1'
#
loop_
_entity.id
_entity.type
_entity.pdbx_description
1 polymer ?
#
loop_
_entity_poly.entity_id
_entity_poly.type
_entity_poly.pdbx_seq_one_letter_code
_entity_poly.pdbx_strand_id
1 'polypeptide(L)'
;MTSVDCPALTICDIEAERNCKNALKSFAKETVQFVEDLKGFLDSEKSKINKMWQLSYKIQLLSSNPLNLYPPEVTETVLTEMVSELNGIINGHGNKLNVVESHINNLTKSHRKFTSSCFQLDWNMDLDIIRGNESQKPLKYFMNTGNDVITESKLIALNLRTAFDAIQLGDSITFENYKKTFVVADDFLNLLNEYLVEIEFSKAHA
;
A
#
# COMPACT_ATOMS: atom_id res chain seq x y z
N MET A 1 12.05 -1.97 -53.15
CA MET A 1 12.30 -2.59 -51.84
C MET A 1 13.45 -1.81 -51.22
N THR A 2 13.14 -0.75 -50.50
CA THR A 2 14.13 0.07 -49.79
C THR A 2 14.51 -0.66 -48.52
N SER A 3 15.80 -0.97 -48.36
CA SER A 3 16.35 -1.44 -47.09
C SER A 3 16.02 -0.41 -46.02
N VAL A 4 15.23 -0.82 -45.03
CA VAL A 4 15.07 -0.03 -43.82
C VAL A 4 16.40 -0.16 -43.10
N ASP A 5 17.25 0.85 -43.25
CA ASP A 5 18.47 0.97 -42.46
C ASP A 5 18.04 0.98 -40.99
N CYS A 6 18.32 -0.10 -40.28
CA CYS A 6 18.17 -0.14 -38.84
C CYS A 6 19.13 0.92 -38.26
N PRO A 7 18.64 1.96 -37.58
CA PRO A 7 19.52 2.97 -37.00
C PRO A 7 20.51 2.29 -36.07
N ALA A 8 21.80 2.56 -36.25
CA ALA A 8 22.83 2.05 -35.35
C ALA A 8 22.61 2.64 -33.94
N LEU A 9 22.54 1.79 -32.92
CA LEU A 9 22.44 2.18 -31.51
C LEU A 9 23.57 3.14 -31.13
N THR A 10 23.22 4.30 -30.56
CA THR A 10 24.19 5.25 -30.03
C THR A 10 24.57 4.90 -28.58
N ILE A 11 25.68 5.47 -28.09
CA ILE A 11 26.06 5.35 -26.67
C ILE A 11 24.97 5.93 -25.77
N CYS A 12 24.31 7.00 -26.19
CA CYS A 12 23.21 7.62 -25.45
C CYS A 12 22.01 6.67 -25.32
N ASP A 13 21.68 5.91 -26.36
CA ASP A 13 20.57 4.94 -26.34
C ASP A 13 20.85 3.79 -25.37
N ILE A 14 22.08 3.27 -25.39
CA ILE A 14 22.55 2.22 -24.46
C ILE A 14 22.50 2.72 -23.01
N GLU A 15 22.88 3.96 -22.78
CA GLU A 15 22.83 4.56 -21.44
C GLU A 15 21.38 4.80 -20.96
N ALA A 16 20.51 5.30 -21.84
CA ALA A 16 19.09 5.47 -21.54
C ALA A 16 18.41 4.12 -21.23
N GLU A 17 18.70 3.08 -22.00
CA GLU A 17 18.22 1.72 -21.75
C GLU A 17 18.67 1.20 -20.37
N ARG A 18 19.96 1.35 -20.06
CA ARG A 18 20.52 0.95 -18.75
C ARG A 18 19.84 1.70 -17.60
N ASN A 19 19.65 3.01 -17.74
CA ASN A 19 18.98 3.84 -16.75
C ASN A 19 17.52 3.41 -16.56
N CYS A 20 16.82 3.08 -17.63
CA CYS A 20 15.46 2.55 -17.59
C CYS A 20 15.40 1.20 -16.86
N LYS A 21 16.27 0.24 -17.19
CA LYS A 21 16.35 -1.06 -16.49
C LYS A 21 16.61 -0.89 -15.00
N ASN A 22 17.53 -0.01 -14.63
CA ASN A 22 17.85 0.26 -13.22
C ASN A 22 16.68 0.90 -12.47
N ALA A 23 15.97 1.83 -13.11
CA ALA A 23 14.78 2.45 -12.53
C ALA A 23 13.63 1.43 -12.36
N LEU A 24 13.40 0.56 -13.35
CA LEU A 24 12.44 -0.54 -13.25
C LEU A 24 12.78 -1.49 -12.10
N LYS A 25 14.05 -1.92 -11.99
CA LYS A 25 14.53 -2.77 -10.88
C LYS A 25 14.29 -2.12 -9.51
N SER A 26 14.56 -0.81 -9.39
CA SER A 26 14.30 -0.06 -8.17
C SER A 26 12.81 0.03 -7.85
N PHE A 27 11.98 0.35 -8.83
CA PHE A 27 10.53 0.44 -8.66
C PHE A 27 9.90 -0.91 -8.27
N ALA A 28 10.34 -1.97 -8.93
CA ALA A 28 9.99 -3.34 -8.61
C ALA A 28 10.29 -3.69 -7.15
N LYS A 29 11.50 -3.38 -6.67
CA LYS A 29 11.90 -3.63 -5.28
C LYS A 29 11.02 -2.87 -4.28
N GLU A 30 10.76 -1.58 -4.54
CA GLU A 30 9.88 -0.76 -3.71
C GLU A 30 8.45 -1.31 -3.68
N THR A 31 7.97 -1.86 -4.81
CA THR A 31 6.63 -2.46 -4.90
C THR A 31 6.53 -3.71 -4.03
N VAL A 32 7.51 -4.62 -4.11
CA VAL A 32 7.58 -5.83 -3.27
C VAL A 32 7.54 -5.44 -1.79
N GLN A 33 8.44 -4.53 -1.39
CA GLN A 33 8.54 -4.08 0.00
C GLN A 33 7.21 -3.48 0.49
N PHE A 34 6.59 -2.61 -0.31
CA PHE A 34 5.30 -2.02 0.03
C PHE A 34 4.22 -3.07 0.25
N VAL A 35 4.12 -4.08 -0.62
CA VAL A 35 3.12 -5.15 -0.50
C VAL A 35 3.32 -5.97 0.76
N GLU A 36 4.57 -6.33 1.07
CA GLU A 36 4.92 -7.04 2.30
C GLU A 36 4.57 -6.22 3.55
N ASP A 37 4.88 -4.93 3.54
CA ASP A 37 4.58 -4.02 4.64
C ASP A 37 3.07 -3.81 4.82
N LEU A 38 2.31 -3.67 3.73
CA LEU A 38 0.86 -3.53 3.77
C LEU A 38 0.21 -4.81 4.33
N LYS A 39 0.60 -5.99 3.84
CA LYS A 39 0.11 -7.28 4.36
C LYS A 39 0.47 -7.43 5.84
N GLY A 40 1.73 -7.16 6.21
CA GLY A 40 2.20 -7.20 7.60
C GLY A 40 1.46 -6.22 8.51
N PHE A 41 1.14 -5.02 8.03
CA PHE A 41 0.31 -4.06 8.76
C PHE A 41 -1.10 -4.61 8.99
N LEU A 42 -1.79 -5.05 7.93
CA LEU A 42 -3.16 -5.56 8.01
C LEU A 42 -3.26 -6.77 8.95
N ASP A 43 -2.34 -7.73 8.83
CA ASP A 43 -2.32 -8.93 9.66
C ASP A 43 -2.01 -8.60 11.12
N SER A 44 -1.01 -7.75 11.37
CA SER A 44 -0.58 -7.42 12.74
C SER A 44 -1.59 -6.55 13.50
N GLU A 45 -2.39 -5.76 12.78
CA GLU A 45 -3.33 -4.82 13.40
C GLU A 45 -4.77 -5.34 13.51
N LYS A 46 -5.13 -6.39 12.77
CA LYS A 46 -6.48 -6.99 12.80
C LYS A 46 -6.97 -7.33 14.21
N SER A 47 -6.10 -7.92 15.04
CA SER A 47 -6.43 -8.27 16.44
C SER A 47 -6.63 -7.03 17.31
N LYS A 48 -5.80 -5.99 17.11
CA LYS A 48 -5.88 -4.72 17.85
C LYS A 48 -7.15 -3.95 17.52
N ILE A 49 -7.58 -3.96 16.27
CA ILE A 49 -8.83 -3.29 15.86
C ILE A 49 -10.04 -3.95 16.49
N ASN A 50 -10.05 -5.29 16.53
CA ASN A 50 -11.08 -6.01 17.26
C ASN A 50 -11.07 -5.65 18.75
N LYS A 51 -9.89 -5.49 19.35
CA LYS A 51 -9.73 -5.06 20.74
C LYS A 51 -10.21 -3.62 20.95
N MET A 52 -9.89 -2.69 20.04
CA MET A 52 -10.36 -1.30 20.07
C MET A 52 -11.90 -1.25 20.04
N TRP A 53 -12.52 -1.99 19.12
CA TRP A 53 -13.98 -2.11 19.05
C TRP A 53 -14.59 -2.68 20.34
N GLN A 54 -14.03 -3.78 20.87
CA GLN A 54 -14.51 -4.37 22.13
C GLN A 54 -14.39 -3.43 23.32
N LEU A 55 -13.27 -2.69 23.44
CA LEU A 55 -13.08 -1.71 24.50
C LEU A 55 -14.05 -0.55 24.37
N SER A 56 -14.23 0.01 23.16
CA SER A 56 -15.18 1.09 22.92
C SER A 56 -16.61 0.67 23.25
N TYR A 57 -17.03 -0.54 22.85
CA TYR A 57 -18.35 -1.07 23.19
C TYR A 57 -18.55 -1.21 24.71
N LYS A 58 -17.55 -1.72 25.43
CA LYS A 58 -17.59 -1.84 26.90
C LYS A 58 -17.67 -0.48 27.57
N ILE A 59 -16.88 0.50 27.11
CA ILE A 59 -16.92 1.89 27.59
C ILE A 59 -18.33 2.45 27.40
N GLN A 60 -18.90 2.34 26.20
CA GLN A 60 -20.25 2.83 25.90
C GLN A 60 -21.33 2.20 26.81
N LEU A 61 -21.26 0.89 27.05
CA LEU A 61 -22.17 0.20 27.96
C LEU A 61 -22.01 0.69 29.41
N LEU A 62 -20.78 0.76 29.92
CA LEU A 62 -20.50 1.20 31.29
C LEU A 62 -20.87 2.67 31.50
N SER A 63 -20.62 3.55 30.52
CA SER A 63 -20.98 4.97 30.57
C SER A 63 -22.49 5.20 30.55
N SER A 64 -23.25 4.32 29.89
CA SER A 64 -24.72 4.41 29.88
C SER A 64 -25.37 4.00 31.22
N ASN A 65 -24.63 3.28 32.08
CA ASN A 65 -25.00 2.71 33.39
C ASN A 65 -26.51 2.69 33.73
N PRO A 66 -27.36 1.99 32.94
CA PRO A 66 -28.81 2.10 33.09
C PRO A 66 -29.35 1.47 34.38
N LEU A 67 -28.51 0.72 35.12
CA LEU A 67 -28.93 -0.13 36.25
C LEU A 67 -28.22 0.20 37.57
N ASN A 68 -27.25 1.14 37.59
CA ASN A 68 -26.44 1.46 38.78
C ASN A 68 -25.93 0.23 39.56
N LEU A 69 -25.46 -0.79 38.82
CA LEU A 69 -25.06 -2.08 39.41
C LEU A 69 -23.76 -1.99 40.24
N TYR A 70 -23.01 -0.91 40.06
CA TYR A 70 -21.70 -0.71 40.69
C TYR A 70 -21.62 0.69 41.33
N PRO A 71 -20.80 0.85 42.38
CA PRO A 71 -20.49 2.16 42.93
C PRO A 71 -19.94 3.11 41.85
N PRO A 72 -20.29 4.41 41.88
CA PRO A 72 -19.79 5.40 40.92
C PRO A 72 -18.26 5.43 40.85
N GLU A 73 -17.58 5.36 41.99
CA GLU A 73 -16.12 5.45 42.08
C GLU A 73 -15.42 4.28 41.39
N VAL A 74 -15.99 3.08 41.54
CA VAL A 74 -15.51 1.86 40.87
C VAL A 74 -15.73 1.97 39.36
N THR A 75 -16.89 2.45 38.95
CA THR A 75 -17.24 2.63 37.53
C THR A 75 -16.32 3.66 36.86
N GLU A 76 -16.05 4.78 37.52
CA GLU A 76 -15.15 5.83 37.02
C GLU A 76 -13.70 5.35 36.89
N THR A 77 -13.21 4.60 37.88
CA THR A 77 -11.86 4.01 37.83
C THR A 77 -11.70 3.07 36.65
N VAL A 78 -12.66 2.14 36.49
CA VAL A 78 -12.65 1.16 35.38
C VAL A 78 -12.76 1.85 34.02
N LEU A 79 -13.64 2.86 33.89
CA LEU A 79 -13.76 3.65 32.66
C LEU A 79 -12.46 4.35 32.31
N THR A 80 -11.79 4.95 33.30
CA THR A 80 -10.51 5.65 33.10
C THR A 80 -9.43 4.70 32.60
N GLU A 81 -9.33 3.50 33.18
CA GLU A 81 -8.37 2.48 32.75
C GLU A 81 -8.65 2.00 31.31
N MET A 82 -9.92 1.71 30.98
CA MET A 82 -10.31 1.28 29.64
C MET A 82 -10.06 2.36 28.57
N VAL A 83 -10.36 3.62 28.88
CA VAL A 83 -10.09 4.75 27.97
C VAL A 83 -8.58 4.94 27.78
N SER A 84 -7.80 4.82 28.84
CA SER A 84 -6.33 4.89 28.78
C SER A 84 -5.76 3.78 27.89
N GLU A 85 -6.22 2.54 28.07
CA GLU A 85 -5.82 1.40 27.24
C GLU A 85 -6.20 1.62 25.77
N LEU A 86 -7.43 2.06 25.50
CA LEU A 86 -7.92 2.33 24.15
C LEU A 86 -7.08 3.42 23.47
N ASN A 87 -6.78 4.52 24.16
CA ASN A 87 -5.91 5.58 23.66
C ASN A 87 -4.50 5.08 23.35
N GLY A 88 -3.94 4.21 24.20
CA GLY A 88 -2.64 3.60 23.95
C GLY A 88 -2.62 2.79 22.65
N ILE A 89 -3.67 2.00 22.39
CA ILE A 89 -3.79 1.21 21.16
C ILE A 89 -3.95 2.12 19.94
N ILE A 90 -4.84 3.12 20.00
CA ILE A 90 -5.10 4.06 18.88
C ILE A 90 -3.84 4.82 18.50
N ASN A 91 -3.10 5.35 19.48
CA ASN A 91 -1.87 6.09 19.22
C ASN A 91 -0.79 5.20 18.56
N GLY A 92 -0.64 3.97 19.06
CA GLY A 92 0.26 2.99 18.44
C GLY A 92 -0.15 2.63 17.01
N HIS A 93 -1.46 2.53 16.76
CA HIS A 93 -2.01 2.23 15.45
C HIS A 93 -1.81 3.39 14.45
N GLY A 94 -2.11 4.62 14.85
CA GLY A 94 -1.92 5.82 14.02
C GLY A 94 -0.48 6.01 13.55
N ASN A 95 0.50 5.69 14.41
CA ASN A 95 1.92 5.71 14.03
C ASN A 95 2.25 4.70 12.92
N LYS A 96 1.68 3.50 12.98
CA LYS A 96 1.87 2.49 11.92
C LYS A 96 1.21 2.90 10.61
N LEU A 97 0.04 3.53 10.66
CA LEU A 97 -0.64 4.04 9.48
C LEU A 97 0.22 5.12 8.77
N ASN A 98 0.87 6.00 9.53
CA ASN A 98 1.83 6.97 8.97
C ASN A 98 2.99 6.29 8.22
N VAL A 99 3.45 5.12 8.71
CA VAL A 99 4.52 4.35 8.03
C VAL A 99 4.04 3.82 6.68
N VAL A 100 2.82 3.26 6.61
CA VAL A 100 2.22 2.79 5.35
C VAL A 100 2.12 3.93 4.33
N GLU A 101 1.65 5.10 4.75
CA GLU A 101 1.56 6.28 3.88
C GLU A 101 2.93 6.76 3.38
N SER A 102 3.95 6.73 4.24
CA SER A 102 5.33 7.04 3.86
C SER A 102 5.83 6.08 2.77
N HIS A 103 5.54 4.79 2.88
CA HIS A 103 5.93 3.78 1.90
C HIS A 103 5.22 4.00 0.55
N ILE A 104 3.93 4.35 0.54
CA ILE A 104 3.20 4.72 -0.68
C ILE A 104 3.81 5.95 -1.37
N ASN A 105 4.28 6.92 -0.58
CA ASN A 105 4.96 8.09 -1.11
C ASN A 105 6.30 7.72 -1.76
N ASN A 106 7.07 6.80 -1.16
CA ASN A 106 8.31 6.30 -1.74
C ASN A 106 8.06 5.51 -3.03
N LEU A 107 7.05 4.64 -3.03
CA LEU A 107 6.62 3.90 -4.21
C LEU A 107 6.22 4.85 -5.35
N THR A 108 5.44 5.89 -5.05
CA THR A 108 5.04 6.92 -6.02
C THR A 108 6.25 7.65 -6.61
N LYS A 109 7.24 8.03 -5.78
CA LYS A 109 8.47 8.68 -6.26
C LYS A 109 9.27 7.74 -7.15
N SER A 110 9.37 6.47 -6.78
CA SER A 110 10.08 5.44 -7.54
C SER A 110 9.45 5.21 -8.91
N HIS A 111 8.11 5.11 -8.99
CA HIS A 111 7.39 5.02 -10.25
C HIS A 111 7.53 6.26 -11.13
N ARG A 112 7.52 7.46 -10.55
CA ARG A 112 7.79 8.70 -11.31
C ARG A 112 9.19 8.71 -11.92
N LYS A 113 10.19 8.18 -11.20
CA LYS A 113 11.56 8.04 -11.70
C LYS A 113 11.62 7.03 -12.84
N PHE A 114 10.94 5.90 -12.69
CA PHE A 114 10.82 4.87 -13.72
C PHE A 114 10.11 5.37 -14.98
N THR A 115 8.95 6.00 -14.86
CA THR A 115 8.22 6.56 -16.01
C THR A 115 9.02 7.66 -16.70
N SER A 116 9.69 8.53 -15.95
CA SER A 116 10.61 9.53 -16.51
C SER A 116 11.74 8.90 -17.33
N SER A 117 12.35 7.81 -16.88
CA SER A 117 13.40 7.13 -17.66
C SER A 117 12.85 6.39 -18.88
N CYS A 118 11.62 5.90 -18.83
CA CYS A 118 10.94 5.33 -19.99
C CYS A 118 10.74 6.38 -21.11
N PHE A 119 10.41 7.63 -20.75
CA PHE A 119 10.24 8.72 -21.72
C PHE A 119 11.55 9.19 -22.36
N GLN A 120 12.71 8.79 -21.83
CA GLN A 120 14.02 9.09 -22.41
C GLN A 120 14.42 8.07 -23.49
N LEU A 121 13.72 6.94 -23.60
CA LEU A 121 13.96 5.94 -24.63
C LEU A 121 13.38 6.40 -25.98
N ASP A 122 14.06 6.05 -27.08
CA ASP A 122 13.44 6.12 -28.40
C ASP A 122 12.50 4.91 -28.58
N TRP A 123 11.20 5.17 -28.46
CA TRP A 123 10.14 4.17 -28.58
C TRP A 123 9.99 3.58 -29.99
N ASN A 124 10.66 4.14 -30.99
CA ASN A 124 10.68 3.59 -32.34
C ASN A 124 11.79 2.53 -32.52
N MET A 125 12.70 2.41 -31.55
CA MET A 125 13.73 1.38 -31.58
C MET A 125 13.16 0.02 -31.17
N ASP A 126 13.59 -1.03 -31.87
CA ASP A 126 13.20 -2.42 -31.61
C ASP A 126 14.02 -3.01 -30.45
N LEU A 127 13.94 -2.38 -29.27
CA LEU A 127 14.61 -2.84 -28.06
C LEU A 127 13.74 -3.86 -27.32
N ASP A 128 14.36 -4.94 -26.85
CA ASP A 128 13.68 -6.00 -26.09
C ASP A 128 12.97 -5.46 -24.84
N ILE A 129 13.55 -4.44 -24.18
CA ILE A 129 12.90 -3.82 -23.01
C ILE A 129 11.56 -3.16 -23.39
N ILE A 130 11.46 -2.58 -24.59
CA ILE A 130 10.28 -1.83 -25.05
C ILE A 130 9.18 -2.80 -25.48
N ARG A 131 9.51 -3.76 -26.36
CA ARG A 131 8.56 -4.71 -26.94
C ARG A 131 8.23 -5.89 -26.02
N GLY A 132 9.11 -6.17 -25.05
CA GLY A 132 9.09 -7.40 -24.26
C GLY A 132 9.74 -8.56 -25.00
N ASN A 133 9.88 -9.69 -24.32
CA ASN A 133 10.36 -10.95 -24.89
C ASN A 133 9.66 -12.13 -24.20
N GLU A 134 10.09 -13.36 -24.48
CA GLU A 134 9.49 -14.56 -23.89
C GLU A 134 9.54 -14.60 -22.35
N SER A 135 10.49 -13.88 -21.76
CA SER A 135 10.72 -13.83 -20.30
C SER A 135 10.23 -12.55 -19.61
N GLN A 136 9.82 -11.53 -20.37
CA GLN A 136 9.53 -10.21 -19.82
C GLN A 136 8.43 -9.50 -20.62
N LYS A 137 7.40 -9.00 -19.92
CA LYS A 137 6.36 -8.15 -20.51
C LYS A 137 6.93 -6.84 -21.08
N PRO A 138 6.26 -6.21 -22.06
CA PRO A 138 6.68 -4.92 -22.59
C PRO A 138 6.74 -3.82 -21.53
N LEU A 139 7.63 -2.84 -21.69
CA LEU A 139 7.80 -1.71 -20.77
C LEU A 139 6.47 -0.99 -20.45
N LYS A 140 5.61 -0.86 -21.46
CA LYS A 140 4.29 -0.22 -21.34
C LYS A 140 3.38 -0.93 -20.33
N TYR A 141 3.49 -2.25 -20.20
CA TYR A 141 2.77 -3.00 -19.17
C TYR A 141 3.20 -2.54 -17.78
N PHE A 142 4.50 -2.49 -17.50
CA PHE A 142 5.01 -2.06 -16.19
C PHE A 142 4.65 -0.61 -15.85
N MET A 143 4.62 0.28 -16.85
CA MET A 143 4.19 1.67 -16.65
C MET A 143 2.72 1.75 -16.21
N ASN A 144 1.84 1.07 -16.93
CA ASN A 144 0.39 1.11 -16.70
C ASN A 144 0.00 0.34 -15.43
N THR A 145 0.36 -0.94 -15.35
CA THR A 145 0.04 -1.78 -14.20
C THR A 145 0.68 -1.24 -12.92
N GLY A 146 1.90 -0.71 -13.00
CA GLY A 146 2.52 -0.03 -11.86
C GLY A 146 1.75 1.20 -11.38
N ASN A 147 1.14 1.96 -12.30
CA ASN A 147 0.28 3.09 -11.95
C ASN A 147 -1.03 2.62 -11.29
N ASP A 148 -1.63 1.54 -11.79
CA ASP A 148 -2.86 0.96 -11.24
C ASP A 148 -2.60 0.46 -9.81
N VAL A 149 -1.48 -0.24 -9.60
CA VAL A 149 -1.04 -0.68 -8.26
C VAL A 149 -0.92 0.50 -7.29
N ILE A 150 -0.28 1.60 -7.72
CA ILE A 150 -0.12 2.81 -6.89
C ILE A 150 -1.47 3.47 -6.59
N THR A 151 -2.37 3.50 -7.57
CA THR A 151 -3.69 4.12 -7.44
C THR A 151 -4.52 3.39 -6.42
N GLU A 152 -4.63 2.07 -6.54
CA GLU A 152 -5.35 1.21 -5.58
C GLU A 152 -4.72 1.29 -4.19
N SER A 153 -3.39 1.27 -4.09
CA SER A 153 -2.67 1.43 -2.82
C SER A 153 -3.02 2.75 -2.11
N LYS A 154 -3.10 3.85 -2.87
CA LYS A 154 -3.51 5.16 -2.33
C LYS A 154 -4.95 5.17 -1.88
N LEU A 155 -5.86 4.52 -2.61
CA LEU A 155 -7.26 4.41 -2.22
C LEU A 155 -7.40 3.64 -0.89
N ILE A 156 -6.68 2.53 -0.73
CA ILE A 156 -6.65 1.76 0.52
C ILE A 156 -6.18 2.64 1.68
N ALA A 157 -5.03 3.30 1.54
CA ALA A 157 -4.49 4.17 2.60
C ALA A 157 -5.40 5.36 2.91
N LEU A 158 -6.01 5.98 1.90
CA LEU A 158 -6.97 7.07 2.10
C LEU A 158 -8.22 6.59 2.85
N ASN A 159 -8.75 5.42 2.51
CA ASN A 159 -9.91 4.84 3.19
C ASN A 159 -9.58 4.50 4.65
N LEU A 160 -8.41 3.91 4.90
CA LEU A 160 -7.91 3.67 6.25
C LEU A 160 -7.77 4.98 7.03
N ARG A 161 -7.10 5.99 6.46
CA ARG A 161 -6.92 7.29 7.11
C ARG A 161 -8.24 7.97 7.44
N THR A 162 -9.12 8.07 6.45
CA THR A 162 -10.42 8.74 6.61
C THR A 162 -11.26 8.08 7.69
N ALA A 163 -11.29 6.73 7.71
CA ALA A 163 -12.04 6.00 8.72
C ALA A 163 -11.37 6.06 10.10
N PHE A 164 -10.03 6.12 10.16
CA PHE A 164 -9.28 6.28 11.41
C PHE A 164 -9.52 7.66 12.03
N ASP A 165 -9.45 8.72 11.23
CA ASP A 165 -9.66 10.11 11.68
C ASP A 165 -11.12 10.36 12.12
N ALA A 166 -12.05 9.52 11.66
CA ALA A 166 -13.45 9.53 12.06
C ALA A 166 -13.74 8.76 13.37
N ILE A 167 -12.73 8.12 13.98
CA ILE A 167 -12.91 7.37 15.23
C ILE A 167 -13.33 8.31 16.36
N GLN A 168 -14.41 7.93 17.04
CA GLN A 168 -14.87 8.57 18.28
C GLN A 168 -14.83 7.53 19.40
N LEU A 169 -14.04 7.79 20.44
CA LEU A 169 -13.79 6.83 21.53
C LEU A 169 -15.08 6.28 22.16
N GLY A 170 -16.07 7.16 22.34
CA GLY A 170 -17.37 6.85 22.95
C GLY A 170 -18.41 6.24 22.00
N ASP A 171 -18.08 6.06 20.71
CA ASP A 171 -18.99 5.46 19.74
C ASP A 171 -18.36 4.23 19.07
N SER A 172 -18.80 3.05 19.53
CA SER A 172 -18.34 1.77 19.02
C SER A 172 -18.63 1.55 17.54
N ILE A 173 -19.61 2.26 16.96
CA ILE A 173 -19.94 2.18 15.53
C ILE A 173 -18.78 2.71 14.68
N THR A 174 -18.07 3.76 15.14
CA THR A 174 -16.93 4.32 14.42
C THR A 174 -15.78 3.31 14.31
N PHE A 175 -15.53 2.52 15.35
CA PHE A 175 -14.55 1.42 15.33
C PHE A 175 -15.00 0.25 14.45
N GLU A 176 -16.29 -0.06 14.41
CA GLU A 176 -16.83 -1.09 13.52
C GLU A 176 -16.67 -0.68 12.05
N ASN A 177 -16.94 0.59 11.73
CA ASN A 177 -16.70 1.14 10.40
C ASN A 177 -15.22 1.10 10.04
N TYR A 178 -14.35 1.46 10.99
CA TYR A 178 -12.91 1.35 10.81
C TYR A 178 -12.49 -0.09 10.51
N LYS A 179 -12.98 -1.06 11.27
CA LYS A 179 -12.71 -2.49 11.06
C LYS A 179 -13.07 -2.99 9.66
N LYS A 180 -14.14 -2.47 9.04
CA LYS A 180 -14.55 -2.84 7.67
C LYS A 180 -13.53 -2.42 6.61
N THR A 181 -12.68 -1.42 6.89
CA THR A 181 -11.64 -0.96 5.96
C THR A 181 -10.41 -1.88 5.88
N PHE A 182 -10.29 -2.88 6.77
CA PHE A 182 -9.17 -3.84 6.78
C PHE A 182 -9.35 -5.02 5.82
N VAL A 183 -10.29 -4.90 4.87
CA VAL A 183 -10.51 -5.88 3.81
C VAL A 183 -9.93 -5.31 2.52
N VAL A 184 -8.91 -5.98 1.99
CA VAL A 184 -8.35 -5.66 0.68
C VAL A 184 -9.11 -6.46 -0.37
N ALA A 185 -9.47 -5.81 -1.48
CA ALA A 185 -10.16 -6.48 -2.57
C ALA A 185 -9.28 -7.58 -3.19
N ASP A 186 -9.87 -8.76 -3.42
CA ASP A 186 -9.17 -9.91 -4.02
C ASP A 186 -8.60 -9.56 -5.40
N ASP A 187 -9.30 -8.73 -6.18
CA ASP A 187 -8.84 -8.24 -7.49
C ASP A 187 -7.52 -7.48 -7.37
N PHE A 188 -7.36 -6.66 -6.34
CA PHE A 188 -6.10 -5.94 -6.11
C PHE A 188 -4.99 -6.91 -5.64
N LEU A 189 -5.31 -7.89 -4.80
CA LEU A 189 -4.33 -8.92 -4.41
C LEU A 189 -3.86 -9.75 -5.62
N ASN A 190 -4.78 -10.08 -6.53
CA ASN A 190 -4.46 -10.79 -7.77
C ASN A 190 -3.58 -9.94 -8.69
N LEU A 191 -3.93 -8.66 -8.88
CA LEU A 191 -3.13 -7.70 -9.64
C LEU A 191 -1.71 -7.60 -9.08
N LEU A 192 -1.57 -7.47 -7.76
CA LEU A 192 -0.27 -7.42 -7.08
C LEU A 192 0.52 -8.70 -7.32
N ASN A 193 -0.10 -9.87 -7.15
CA ASN A 193 0.58 -11.15 -7.33
C ASN A 193 1.06 -11.33 -8.79
N GLU A 194 0.21 -11.02 -9.78
CA GLU A 194 0.60 -11.06 -11.20
C GLU A 194 1.78 -10.10 -11.48
N TYR A 195 1.69 -8.88 -10.97
CA TYR A 195 2.73 -7.88 -11.15
C TYR A 195 4.07 -8.28 -10.52
N LEU A 196 4.03 -8.89 -9.33
CA LEU A 196 5.21 -9.38 -8.61
C LEU A 196 5.87 -10.56 -9.32
N VAL A 197 5.08 -11.51 -9.83
CA VAL A 197 5.59 -12.64 -10.62
C VAL A 197 6.37 -12.14 -11.84
N GLU A 198 5.80 -11.20 -12.59
CA GLU A 198 6.46 -10.62 -13.77
C GLU A 198 7.77 -9.88 -13.43
N ILE A 199 7.81 -9.23 -12.27
CA ILE A 199 9.00 -8.58 -11.74
C ILE A 199 10.09 -9.60 -11.38
N GLU A 200 9.73 -10.71 -10.75
CA GLU A 200 10.67 -11.76 -10.33
C GLU A 200 11.25 -12.53 -11.51
N PHE A 201 10.41 -12.86 -12.51
CA PHE A 201 10.87 -13.45 -13.77
C PHE A 201 11.84 -12.53 -14.51
N SER A 202 11.56 -11.22 -14.53
CA SER A 202 12.44 -10.22 -15.16
C SER A 202 13.80 -10.06 -14.44
N LYS A 203 13.93 -10.47 -13.17
CA LYS A 203 15.21 -10.49 -12.43
C LYS A 203 16.06 -11.73 -12.74
N ALA A 204 15.42 -12.85 -13.10
CA ALA A 204 16.10 -14.13 -13.34
C ALA A 204 16.73 -14.24 -14.74
N HIS A 205 16.25 -13.43 -15.69
CA HIS A 205 16.60 -13.53 -17.11
C HIS A 205 17.22 -12.24 -17.71
N ALA A 206 17.66 -11.31 -16.87
CA ALA A 206 18.33 -10.06 -17.25
C ALA A 206 19.69 -9.87 -16.57
#